data_AF-X1II68-F1
#
_entry.id   AF-X1II68-F1
#
_cell.length_a   1.000
_cell.length_b   1.000
_cell.length_c   1.000
_cell.angle_alpha   90.00
_cell.angle_beta   90.00
_cell.angle_gamma   90.00
#
_symmetry.space_group_name_H-M   'P 1'
#
loop_
_entity.id
_entity.type
_entity.pdbx_description
1 polymer ?
#
loop_
_entity_poly.entity_id
_entity_poly.type
_entity_poly.pdbx_seq_one_letter_code
_entity_poly.pdbx_strand_id
1 'polypeptide(L)'
;MSNQIPQKKVFHLKYAEEAEVVLLLEKFLSPQGSIRVEGESLVVVDNNWVIQQITEEIKRLDNFETQKKTELYSLKYVRAKDLFQSDEFKKASSLLLSDKATMGVNPEKNALIITALGMEV
;
A
#
# COMPACT_ATOMS: atom_id res chain seq x y z
N MET A 1 16.37 17.54 -28.75
CA MET A 1 16.30 18.15 -27.40
C MET A 1 17.05 17.23 -26.45
N SER A 2 17.89 17.79 -25.57
CA SER A 2 18.84 17.03 -24.74
C SER A 2 18.10 16.27 -23.63
N ASN A 3 17.95 14.95 -23.78
CA ASN A 3 17.51 14.03 -22.72
C ASN A 3 18.69 13.61 -21.79
N GLN A 4 19.77 14.40 -21.75
CA GLN A 4 21.00 14.03 -21.03
C GLN A 4 21.16 14.69 -19.67
N ILE A 5 20.27 15.62 -19.28
CA ILE A 5 20.37 16.30 -17.98
C ILE A 5 19.56 15.53 -16.93
N PRO A 6 20.20 14.94 -15.90
CA PRO A 6 19.51 14.28 -14.81
C PRO A 6 18.60 15.28 -14.08
N GLN A 7 17.39 14.85 -13.79
CA GLN A 7 16.41 15.56 -12.99
C GLN A 7 16.23 14.80 -11.68
N LYS A 8 15.90 15.51 -10.60
CA LYS A 8 15.51 14.91 -9.32
C LYS A 8 13.99 15.02 -9.17
N LYS A 9 13.33 13.92 -8.85
CA LYS A 9 11.91 13.90 -8.47
C LYS A 9 11.71 13.13 -7.18
N VAL A 10 10.84 13.65 -6.33
CA VAL A 10 10.45 13.05 -5.06
C VAL A 10 9.02 12.55 -5.18
N PHE A 11 8.78 11.34 -4.70
CA PHE A 11 7.48 10.68 -4.67
C PHE A 11 7.12 10.34 -3.23
N HIS A 12 5.86 10.58 -2.88
CA HIS A 12 5.29 10.17 -1.60
C HIS A 12 4.28 9.07 -1.90
N LEU A 13 4.55 7.86 -1.40
CA LEU A 13 3.65 6.73 -1.55
C LEU A 13 2.53 6.81 -0.50
N LYS A 14 1.36 6.28 -0.83
CA LYS A 14 0.19 6.26 0.07
C LYS A 14 -0.17 4.87 0.57
N TYR A 15 0.19 3.84 -0.18
CA TYR A 15 -0.32 2.49 -0.01
C TYR A 15 0.78 1.43 -0.11
N ALA A 16 1.72 1.59 -1.03
CA ALA A 16 2.80 0.65 -1.24
C ALA A 16 4.02 1.02 -0.36
N GLU A 17 4.74 0.01 0.11
CA GLU A 17 5.98 0.19 0.86
C GLU A 17 7.11 0.63 -0.06
N GLU A 18 7.87 1.64 0.36
CA GLU A 18 8.94 2.23 -0.46
C GLU A 18 10.02 1.20 -0.81
N ALA A 19 10.37 0.30 0.11
CA ALA A 19 11.41 -0.71 -0.11
C ALA A 19 11.02 -1.71 -1.22
N GLU A 20 9.78 -2.21 -1.20
CA GLU A 20 9.27 -3.10 -2.25
C GLU A 20 9.20 -2.38 -3.60
N VAL A 21 8.71 -1.13 -3.59
CA VAL A 21 8.59 -0.32 -4.81
C VAL A 21 9.95 -0.01 -5.42
N VAL A 22 10.98 0.28 -4.61
CA VAL A 22 12.36 0.47 -5.08
C VAL A 22 12.84 -0.73 -5.89
N LEU A 23 12.74 -1.94 -5.34
CA LEU A 23 13.19 -3.18 -5.99
C LEU A 23 12.51 -3.40 -7.35
N LEU A 24 11.24 -3.03 -7.46
CA LEU A 24 10.48 -3.16 -8.72
C LEU A 24 10.85 -2.08 -9.75
N LEU A 25 11.29 -0.91 -9.30
CA LEU A 25 11.58 0.24 -10.15
C LEU A 25 13.03 0.32 -10.63
N GLU A 26 13.97 -0.35 -9.95
CA GLU A 26 15.40 -0.36 -10.33
C GLU A 26 15.63 -0.75 -11.79
N LYS A 27 14.83 -1.68 -12.33
CA LYS A 27 14.92 -2.13 -13.73
C LYS A 27 14.63 -1.06 -14.78
N PHE A 28 14.00 0.06 -14.39
CA PHE A 28 13.68 1.16 -15.31
C PHE A 28 14.77 2.23 -15.35
N LEU A 29 15.69 2.22 -14.38
CA LEU A 29 16.75 3.21 -14.30
C LEU A 29 17.72 3.08 -15.46
N SER A 30 18.21 4.22 -15.93
CA SER A 30 19.37 4.25 -16.80
C SER A 30 20.64 3.85 -16.03
N PRO A 31 21.75 3.52 -16.71
CA PRO A 31 23.01 3.20 -16.03
C PRO A 31 23.56 4.29 -15.10
N GLN A 32 23.14 5.55 -15.30
CA GLN A 32 23.54 6.69 -14.44
C GLN A 32 22.42 7.14 -13.50
N GLY A 33 21.25 6.51 -13.59
CA GLY A 33 20.10 6.78 -12.75
C GLY A 33 20.29 6.25 -11.34
N SER A 34 19.54 6.82 -10.39
CA SER A 34 19.48 6.28 -9.04
C SER A 34 18.08 6.43 -8.46
N ILE A 35 17.73 5.50 -7.58
CA ILE A 35 16.53 5.53 -6.76
C ILE A 35 16.93 5.19 -5.33
N ARG A 36 16.34 5.89 -4.35
CA ARG A 36 16.58 5.61 -2.93
C ARG A 36 15.41 6.09 -2.08
N VAL A 37 15.33 5.55 -0.87
CA VAL A 37 14.40 6.00 0.16
C VAL A 37 15.09 7.06 1.03
N GLU A 38 14.45 8.22 1.19
CA GLU A 38 14.85 9.29 2.11
C GLU A 38 13.66 9.58 3.05
N GLY A 39 13.64 8.99 4.25
CA GLY A 39 12.49 9.08 5.15
C GLY A 39 11.29 8.31 4.60
N GLU A 40 10.11 8.94 4.57
CA GLU A 40 8.87 8.41 3.97
C GLU A 40 8.72 8.86 2.50
N SER A 41 9.83 8.87 1.76
CA SER A 41 9.85 9.42 0.41
C SER A 41 10.80 8.68 -0.49
N LEU A 42 10.38 8.53 -1.73
CA LEU A 42 11.10 7.86 -2.79
C LEU A 42 11.74 8.92 -3.70
N VAL A 43 13.07 8.93 -3.75
CA VAL A 43 13.84 9.93 -4.49
C VAL A 43 14.45 9.28 -5.72
N VAL A 44 14.04 9.76 -6.90
CA VAL A 44 14.53 9.30 -8.20
C VAL A 44 15.36 10.40 -8.84
N VAL A 45 16.56 10.04 -9.31
CA VAL A 45 17.41 10.92 -10.11
C VAL A 45 17.71 10.23 -11.44
N ASP A 46 17.13 10.73 -12.53
CA ASP A 46 17.37 10.24 -13.89
C ASP A 46 16.90 11.30 -14.92
N ASN A 47 17.03 11.03 -16.21
CA ASN A 47 16.47 11.84 -17.27
C ASN A 47 14.93 11.87 -17.22
N ASN A 48 14.35 12.90 -17.83
CA ASN A 48 12.90 13.14 -17.75
C ASN A 48 12.05 12.01 -18.34
N TRP A 49 12.54 11.30 -19.35
CA TRP A 49 11.80 10.18 -19.95
C TRP A 49 11.70 8.99 -18.98
N VAL A 50 12.80 8.62 -18.32
CA VAL A 50 12.81 7.57 -17.29
C VAL A 50 11.92 7.97 -16.10
N ILE A 51 12.03 9.22 -15.63
CA ILE A 51 11.17 9.71 -14.53
C ILE A 51 9.69 9.64 -14.89
N GLN A 52 9.31 9.91 -16.15
CA GLN A 52 7.93 9.74 -16.60
C GLN A 52 7.50 8.27 -16.55
N GLN A 53 8.33 7.34 -17.01
CA GLN A 53 8.01 5.91 -16.93
C GLN A 53 7.85 5.44 -15.48
N ILE A 54 8.78 5.83 -14.60
CA ILE A 54 8.71 5.53 -13.16
C ILE A 54 7.46 6.17 -12.53
N THR A 55 7.08 7.38 -12.94
CA THR A 55 5.86 8.03 -12.43
C THR A 55 4.61 7.21 -12.74
N GLU A 56 4.47 6.69 -13.96
CA GLU A 56 3.32 5.87 -14.32
C GLU A 56 3.34 4.51 -13.61
N GLU A 57 4.52 3.92 -13.45
CA GLU A 57 4.64 2.65 -12.73
C GLU A 57 4.35 2.81 -11.23
N ILE A 58 4.77 3.91 -10.60
CA ILE A 58 4.40 4.25 -9.22
C ILE A 58 2.89 4.38 -9.09
N LYS A 59 2.19 5.06 -10.01
CA LYS A 59 0.71 5.14 -9.95
C LYS A 59 0.04 3.77 -10.01
N ARG A 60 0.64 2.81 -10.73
CA ARG A 60 0.14 1.45 -10.83
C ARG A 60 0.41 0.63 -9.57
N LEU A 61 1.59 0.78 -8.99
CA LEU A 61 2.04 0.05 -7.80
C LEU A 61 1.42 0.61 -6.51
N ASP A 62 1.36 1.93 -6.38
CA ASP A 62 0.82 2.67 -5.23
C ASP A 62 -0.69 2.85 -5.35
N ASN A 63 -1.40 1.73 -5.47
CA ASN A 63 -2.85 1.68 -5.58
C ASN A 63 -3.43 0.77 -4.50
N PHE A 64 -4.35 1.30 -3.70
CA PHE A 64 -5.06 0.53 -2.67
C PHE A 64 -5.66 -0.77 -3.22
N GLU A 65 -6.22 -0.76 -4.43
CA GLU A 65 -6.85 -1.95 -5.01
C GLU A 65 -5.86 -3.08 -5.29
N THR A 66 -4.61 -2.76 -5.60
CA THR A 66 -3.55 -3.75 -5.84
C THR A 66 -2.82 -4.14 -4.56
N GLN A 67 -2.80 -3.27 -3.55
CA GLN A 67 -2.09 -3.48 -2.29
C GLN A 67 -2.97 -4.04 -1.17
N LYS A 68 -4.31 -4.00 -1.31
CA LYS A 68 -5.21 -4.52 -0.29
C LYS A 68 -5.11 -6.04 -0.19
N LYS A 69 -5.13 -6.54 1.04
CA LYS A 69 -5.22 -7.97 1.37
C LYS A 69 -6.52 -8.22 2.12
N THR A 70 -7.13 -9.37 1.85
CA THR A 70 -8.30 -9.85 2.59
C THR A 70 -7.88 -10.98 3.51
N GLU A 71 -8.09 -10.80 4.81
CA GLU A 71 -7.72 -11.76 5.83
C GLU A 71 -8.92 -12.25 6.63
N LEU A 72 -8.80 -13.48 7.14
CA LEU A 72 -9.78 -14.14 7.97
C LEU A 72 -9.25 -14.28 9.40
N TYR A 73 -9.93 -13.62 10.34
CA TYR A 73 -9.58 -13.67 11.76
C TYR A 73 -10.58 -14.55 12.51
N SER A 74 -10.22 -15.82 12.70
CA SER A 74 -11.05 -16.77 13.45
C SER A 74 -11.07 -16.47 14.94
N LEU A 75 -12.27 -16.40 15.52
CA LEU A 75 -12.46 -16.12 16.93
C LEU A 75 -12.68 -17.43 17.70
N LYS A 76 -11.95 -17.60 18.80
CA LYS A 76 -12.04 -18.81 19.65
C LYS A 76 -13.08 -18.70 20.76
N TYR A 77 -13.29 -17.49 21.28
CA TYR A 77 -14.03 -17.28 22.53
C TYR A 77 -15.31 -16.46 22.36
N VAL A 78 -15.47 -15.77 21.22
CA VAL A 78 -16.60 -14.88 20.96
C VAL A 78 -17.20 -15.23 19.61
N ARG A 79 -18.53 -15.10 19.47
CA ARG A 79 -19.21 -15.25 18.19
C ARG A 79 -18.94 -14.00 17.33
N ALA A 80 -18.37 -14.21 16.14
CA ALA A 80 -18.00 -13.12 15.24
C ALA A 80 -19.19 -12.22 14.87
N LYS A 81 -20.38 -12.81 14.72
CA LYS A 81 -21.61 -12.06 14.45
C LYS A 81 -21.97 -11.11 15.59
N ASP A 82 -21.88 -11.56 16.84
CA ASP A 82 -22.22 -10.75 18.01
C ASP A 82 -21.20 -9.62 18.19
N LEU A 83 -19.91 -9.94 18.07
CA LEU A 83 -18.84 -8.95 18.16
C LEU A 83 -19.00 -7.87 17.09
N PHE A 84 -19.27 -8.25 15.85
CA PHE A 84 -19.46 -7.31 14.75
C PHE A 84 -20.69 -6.40 14.95
N GLN A 85 -21.67 -6.82 15.74
CA GLN A 85 -22.85 -6.04 16.07
C GLN A 85 -22.66 -5.12 17.29
N SER A 86 -21.65 -5.37 18.14
CA SER A 86 -21.34 -4.52 19.30
C SER A 86 -20.96 -3.10 18.89
N ASP A 87 -21.50 -2.12 19.61
CA ASP A 87 -21.22 -0.71 19.35
C ASP A 87 -19.79 -0.33 19.74
N GLU A 88 -19.24 -0.94 20.79
CA GLU A 88 -17.85 -0.78 21.19
C GLU A 88 -16.90 -1.22 20.09
N PHE A 89 -17.16 -2.39 19.50
CA PHE A 89 -16.35 -2.92 18.42
C PHE A 89 -16.45 -2.07 17.16
N LYS A 90 -17.67 -1.68 16.76
CA LYS A 90 -17.87 -0.78 15.60
C LYS A 90 -17.12 0.53 15.79
N LYS A 91 -17.22 1.16 16.97
CA LYS A 91 -16.52 2.41 17.28
C LYS A 91 -15.01 2.25 17.25
N ALA A 92 -14.47 1.18 17.82
CA ALA A 92 -13.04 0.92 17.78
C ALA A 92 -12.56 0.70 16.33
N SER A 93 -13.29 -0.11 15.56
CA SER A 93 -12.94 -0.40 14.17
C SER A 93 -12.98 0.85 13.28
N SER A 94 -13.95 1.75 13.46
CA SER A 94 -14.04 2.99 12.68
C SER A 94 -12.91 3.99 12.96
N LEU A 95 -12.26 3.88 14.12
CA LEU A 95 -11.11 4.74 14.47
C LEU A 95 -9.78 4.18 13.95
N LEU A 96 -9.71 2.86 13.72
CA LEU A 96 -8.48 2.17 13.32
C LEU A 96 -8.41 1.91 11.82
N LEU A 97 -9.55 1.65 11.18
CA LEU A 97 -9.62 1.32 9.77
C LEU A 97 -9.68 2.58 8.90
N SER A 98 -9.00 2.54 7.75
CA SER A 98 -9.13 3.58 6.74
C SER A 98 -10.53 3.58 6.10
N ASP A 99 -10.88 4.70 5.48
CA ASP A 99 -12.12 4.87 4.72
C ASP A 99 -12.30 3.86 3.57
N LYS A 100 -11.19 3.33 3.05
CA LYS A 100 -11.17 2.32 2.00
C LYS A 100 -11.23 0.88 2.50
N ALA A 101 -10.93 0.63 3.77
CA ALA A 101 -10.98 -0.70 4.34
C ALA A 101 -12.42 -1.19 4.45
N THR A 102 -12.62 -2.50 4.27
CA THR A 102 -13.94 -3.13 4.44
C THR A 102 -13.86 -4.24 5.47
N MET A 103 -14.95 -4.42 6.21
CA MET A 103 -15.04 -5.46 7.24
C MET A 103 -16.40 -6.15 7.16
N GLY A 104 -16.40 -7.46 7.41
CA GLY A 104 -17.59 -8.29 7.47
C GLY A 104 -17.39 -9.51 8.36
N VAL A 105 -18.35 -10.43 8.30
CA VAL A 105 -18.36 -11.66 9.11
C VAL A 105 -18.43 -12.87 8.21
N ASN A 106 -17.65 -13.90 8.54
CA ASN A 106 -17.84 -15.26 8.05
C ASN A 106 -18.45 -16.12 9.20
N PRO A 107 -19.77 -16.37 9.18
CA PRO A 107 -20.44 -17.11 10.26
C PRO A 107 -20.02 -18.57 10.33
N GLU A 108 -19.75 -19.22 9.20
CA GLU A 108 -19.38 -20.64 9.14
C GLU A 108 -18.05 -20.90 9.83
N LYS A 109 -17.08 -20.00 9.67
CA LYS A 109 -15.74 -20.11 10.27
C LYS A 109 -15.60 -19.38 11.61
N ASN A 110 -16.70 -18.82 12.12
CA ASN A 110 -16.70 -17.89 13.25
C ASN A 110 -15.58 -16.85 13.17
N ALA A 111 -15.48 -16.15 12.03
CA ALA A 111 -14.36 -15.27 11.72
C ALA A 111 -14.82 -13.88 11.28
N LEU A 112 -13.96 -12.88 11.48
CA LEU A 112 -14.07 -11.59 10.82
C LEU A 112 -13.36 -11.64 9.47
N ILE A 113 -13.94 -11.01 8.46
CA ILE A 113 -13.33 -10.80 7.15
C ILE A 113 -12.90 -9.35 7.10
N ILE A 114 -11.61 -9.06 6.97
CA ILE A 114 -11.10 -7.69 6.89
C ILE A 114 -10.33 -7.54 5.60
N THR A 115 -10.67 -6.53 4.80
CA THR A 115 -9.90 -6.13 3.63
C THR A 115 -9.33 -4.75 3.86
N ALA A 116 -8.01 -4.66 4.01
CA ALA A 116 -7.28 -3.43 4.27
C ALA A 116 -5.92 -3.47 3.55
N LEU A 117 -5.11 -2.41 3.66
CA LEU A 117 -3.71 -2.50 3.27
C LEU A 117 -3.06 -3.65 4.05
N GLY A 118 -2.19 -4.41 3.40
CA GLY A 118 -1.52 -5.53 4.05
C GLY A 118 -0.92 -5.09 5.38
N MET A 119 -1.40 -5.66 6.48
CA MET A 119 -0.80 -5.45 7.79
C MET A 119 0.35 -6.45 7.89
N GLU A 120 1.59 -5.96 8.00
CA GLU A 120 2.67 -6.81 8.46
C GLU A 120 2.48 -7.07 9.95
N VAL A 121 2.54 -8.34 10.34
CA VAL A 121 2.31 -8.84 11.71
C VAL A 121 3.63 -9.22 12.36
#